data_AF-A0A0Z8DBU2-F1
#
_entry.id   AF-A0A0Z8DBU2-F1
#
_cell.length_a   1.000
_cell.length_b   1.000
_cell.length_c   1.000
_cell.angle_alpha   90.00
_cell.angle_beta   90.00
_cell.angle_gamma   90.00
#
_symmetry.space_group_name_H-M   'P 1'
#
loop_
_entity.id
_entity.type
_entity.pdbx_description
1 polymer ?
#
loop_
_entity_poly.entity_id
_entity_poly.type
_entity_poly.pdbx_seq_one_letter_code
_entity_poly.pdbx_strand_id
1 'polypeptide(L)'
;MKRPIHLYIFVILSSIASILRLFSAFVSTFNEERLRTSVQGVVGIDVEELILVSRETANLQTGVIQKIVAVVMLGLLIAVIVFLFMKKNELASYLYIGYLFSTLLLNTYSYLAGKGIANLYSDAALRDVTAAGMLGAYILNIVLFAIYFGVTVFFHLRKPKEKPSTAINSTDI
;
A
#
# COMPACT_ATOMS: atom_id res chain seq x y z
N MET A 1 -27.11 -2.79 -3.26
CA MET A 1 -26.13 -2.61 -2.16
C MET A 1 -26.53 -1.39 -1.31
N LYS A 2 -26.44 -1.44 0.03
CA LYS A 2 -26.43 -0.20 0.84
C LYS A 2 -25.24 0.66 0.40
N ARG A 3 -25.31 1.98 0.56
CA ARG A 3 -24.24 2.92 0.11
C ARG A 3 -22.86 2.38 0.53
N PRO A 4 -21.87 2.25 -0.39
CA PRO A 4 -20.59 1.60 -0.11
C PRO A 4 -19.64 2.53 0.65
N ILE A 5 -20.07 3.02 1.83
CA ILE A 5 -19.35 4.03 2.63
C ILE A 5 -17.92 3.55 2.97
N HIS A 6 -17.75 2.26 3.27
CA HIS A 6 -16.44 1.67 3.54
C HIS A 6 -15.49 1.81 2.35
N LEU A 7 -15.97 1.57 1.12
CA LEU A 7 -15.14 1.62 -0.08
C LEU A 7 -14.64 3.04 -0.35
N TYR A 8 -15.45 4.07 -0.10
CA TYR A 8 -15.00 5.46 -0.22
C TYR A 8 -13.86 5.79 0.75
N ILE A 9 -13.99 5.42 2.02
CA ILE A 9 -12.94 5.66 3.03
C ILE A 9 -11.64 4.95 2.64
N PHE A 10 -11.76 3.68 2.26
CA PHE A 10 -10.66 2.83 1.85
C PHE A 10 -9.93 3.34 0.60
N VAL A 11 -10.68 3.81 -0.39
CA VAL A 11 -10.12 4.42 -1.59
C VAL A 11 -9.39 5.71 -1.25
N ILE A 12 -9.92 6.57 -0.36
CA ILE A 12 -9.23 7.80 0.07
C ILE A 12 -7.89 7.48 0.73
N LEU A 13 -7.86 6.56 1.69
CA LEU A 13 -6.62 6.16 2.37
C LEU A 13 -5.62 5.53 1.39
N SER A 14 -6.12 4.71 0.47
CA SER A 14 -5.32 4.09 -0.58
C SER A 14 -4.80 5.10 -1.61
N SER A 15 -5.54 6.17 -1.90
CA SER A 15 -5.10 7.30 -2.74
C SER A 15 -3.90 7.99 -2.10
N ILE A 16 -3.97 8.29 -0.80
CA ILE A 16 -2.87 8.92 -0.07
C ILE A 16 -1.62 8.04 -0.16
N ALA A 17 -1.76 6.74 0.14
CA ALA A 17 -0.65 5.80 0.03
C ALA A 17 -0.08 5.71 -1.40
N SER A 18 -0.95 5.75 -2.42
CA SER A 18 -0.54 5.72 -3.83
C SER A 18 0.23 6.98 -4.24
N ILE A 19 -0.17 8.15 -3.74
CA ILE A 19 0.53 9.42 -3.98
C ILE A 19 1.90 9.41 -3.32
N LEU A 20 1.99 8.97 -2.06
CA LEU A 20 3.27 8.84 -1.36
C LEU A 20 4.21 7.87 -2.08
N ARG A 21 3.67 6.77 -2.61
CA ARG A 21 4.43 5.81 -3.43
C ARG A 21 4.95 6.44 -4.72
N LEU A 22 4.12 7.21 -5.43
CA LEU A 22 4.55 7.93 -6.64
C LEU A 22 5.65 8.95 -6.33
N PHE A 23 5.48 9.72 -5.26
CA PHE A 23 6.50 10.66 -4.82
C PHE A 23 7.82 9.94 -4.53
N SER A 24 7.76 8.82 -3.80
CA SER A 24 8.95 8.01 -3.51
C SER A 24 9.59 7.44 -4.78
N ALA A 25 8.80 6.96 -5.74
CA ALA A 25 9.31 6.32 -6.94
C ALA A 25 9.86 7.30 -7.99
N PHE A 26 9.28 8.50 -8.10
CA PHE A 26 9.60 9.46 -9.18
C PHE A 26 10.31 10.73 -8.72
N VAL A 27 10.12 11.16 -7.48
CA VAL A 27 10.63 12.45 -6.98
C VAL A 27 11.77 12.25 -6.00
N SER A 28 11.73 11.21 -5.16
CA SER A 28 12.81 10.91 -4.23
C SER A 28 14.11 10.61 -4.98
N THR A 29 15.18 11.28 -4.58
CA THR A 29 16.52 11.07 -5.13
C THR A 29 17.51 10.95 -3.99
N PHE A 30 18.42 9.98 -4.11
CA PHE A 30 19.52 9.83 -3.16
C PHE A 30 20.55 10.94 -3.40
N ASN A 31 20.96 11.62 -2.33
CA ASN A 31 22.01 12.63 -2.38
C ASN A 31 23.07 12.28 -1.32
N GLU A 32 24.21 11.80 -1.81
CA GLU A 32 25.31 11.35 -0.96
C GLU A 32 25.92 12.49 -0.15
N GLU A 33 26.12 13.67 -0.76
CA GLU A 33 26.70 14.84 -0.09
C GLU A 33 25.83 15.26 1.10
N ARG A 34 24.51 15.34 0.89
CA ARG A 34 23.55 15.65 1.96
C ARG A 34 23.60 14.62 3.08
N LEU A 35 23.73 13.34 2.75
CA LEU A 35 23.86 12.28 3.75
C LEU A 35 25.16 12.45 4.55
N ARG A 36 26.30 12.65 3.88
CA ARG A 36 27.60 12.89 4.52
C ARG A 36 27.56 14.10 5.45
N THR A 37 26.93 15.20 5.03
CA THR A 37 26.73 16.38 5.89
C THR A 37 25.85 16.06 7.09
N SER A 38 24.78 15.27 6.92
CA SER A 38 23.84 14.95 8.01
C SER A 38 24.44 14.08 9.13
N VAL A 39 25.47 13.31 8.82
CA VAL A 39 26.17 12.45 9.80
C VAL A 39 27.53 13.01 10.22
N GLN A 40 27.85 14.24 9.79
CA GLN A 40 29.11 14.88 10.14
C GLN A 40 29.21 15.07 11.66
N GLY A 41 30.29 14.57 12.25
CA GLY A 41 30.52 14.65 13.70
C GLY A 41 29.83 13.58 14.53
N VAL A 42 29.10 12.64 13.90
CA VAL A 42 28.57 11.47 14.61
C VAL A 42 29.65 10.41 14.75
N VAL A 43 29.94 10.00 15.99
CA VAL A 43 30.96 8.99 16.30
C VAL A 43 30.32 7.60 16.34
N GLY A 44 31.03 6.59 15.83
CA GLY A 44 30.58 5.20 15.86
C GLY A 44 29.66 4.78 14.72
N ILE A 45 29.54 5.60 13.67
CA ILE A 45 28.84 5.25 12.43
C ILE A 45 29.88 5.02 11.33
N ASP A 46 29.80 3.88 10.65
CA ASP A 46 30.48 3.68 9.39
C ASP A 46 29.72 4.43 8.28
N VAL A 47 30.28 5.56 7.87
CA VAL A 47 29.67 6.46 6.89
C VAL A 47 29.58 5.82 5.51
N GLU A 48 30.57 5.01 5.11
CA GLU A 48 30.57 4.39 3.78
C GLU A 48 29.54 3.26 3.70
N GLU A 49 29.42 2.47 4.76
CA GLU A 49 28.36 1.46 4.89
C GLU A 49 26.97 2.10 4.86
N LEU A 50 26.77 3.19 5.61
CA LEU A 50 25.50 3.91 5.62
C LEU A 50 25.15 4.47 4.24
N ILE A 51 26.12 4.98 3.50
CA ILE A 51 25.95 5.46 2.11
C ILE A 51 25.55 4.31 1.20
N LEU A 52 26.23 3.17 1.31
CA LEU A 52 25.92 1.98 0.52
C LEU A 52 24.49 1.51 0.77
N VAL A 53 24.10 1.31 2.02
CA VAL A 53 22.74 0.89 2.40
C VAL A 53 21.69 1.89 1.94
N SER A 54 21.94 3.18 2.14
CA SER A 54 21.00 4.25 1.74
C SER A 54 20.83 4.32 0.23
N ARG A 55 21.92 4.15 -0.52
CA ARG A 55 21.92 4.10 -1.98
C ARG A 55 21.13 2.89 -2.49
N GLU A 56 21.37 1.70 -1.96
CA GLU A 56 20.64 0.49 -2.35
C GLU A 56 19.16 0.58 -1.98
N THR A 57 18.84 1.19 -0.85
CA THR A 57 17.45 1.47 -0.45
C THR A 57 16.77 2.42 -1.43
N ALA A 58 17.46 3.50 -1.84
CA ALA A 58 16.94 4.43 -2.82
C ALA A 58 16.78 3.80 -4.21
N ASN A 59 17.72 2.95 -4.64
CA ASN A 59 17.63 2.18 -5.88
C ASN A 59 16.43 1.24 -5.86
N LEU A 60 16.19 0.57 -4.73
CA LEU A 60 15.02 -0.28 -4.55
C LEU A 60 13.71 0.51 -4.64
N GLN A 61 13.66 1.74 -4.11
CA GLN A 61 12.45 2.58 -4.11
C GLN A 61 12.19 3.27 -5.45
N THR A 62 13.24 3.65 -6.18
CA THR A 62 13.16 4.44 -7.43
C THR A 62 13.39 3.60 -8.69
N GLY A 63 13.59 2.29 -8.53
CA GLY A 63 13.79 1.34 -9.61
C GLY A 63 12.60 1.27 -10.58
N VAL A 64 12.87 0.79 -11.80
CA VAL A 64 11.87 0.71 -12.88
C VAL A 64 10.65 -0.12 -12.46
N ILE A 65 10.85 -1.22 -11.72
CA ILE A 65 9.75 -2.05 -11.21
C ILE A 65 8.83 -1.22 -10.30
N GLN A 66 9.37 -0.46 -9.34
CA GLN A 66 8.56 0.38 -8.47
C GLN A 66 7.79 1.45 -9.23
N LYS A 67 8.42 2.08 -10.21
CA LYS A 67 7.78 3.09 -11.07
C LYS A 67 6.60 2.51 -11.85
N ILE A 68 6.80 1.37 -12.51
CA ILE A 68 5.75 0.67 -13.26
C ILE A 68 4.60 0.30 -12.31
N VAL A 69 4.91 -0.36 -11.19
CA VAL A 69 3.88 -0.79 -10.24
C VAL A 69 3.13 0.40 -9.66
N ALA A 70 3.80 1.50 -9.33
CA ALA A 70 3.17 2.72 -8.82
C ALA A 70 2.13 3.28 -9.82
N VAL A 71 2.48 3.33 -11.11
CA VAL A 71 1.56 3.78 -12.17
C VAL A 71 0.39 2.82 -12.36
N VAL A 72 0.65 1.50 -12.40
CA VAL A 72 -0.39 0.48 -12.56
C VAL A 72 -1.38 0.51 -11.39
N MET A 73 -0.87 0.61 -10.16
CA MET A 73 -1.69 0.70 -8.96
C MET A 73 -2.50 1.99 -8.90
N LEU A 74 -1.93 3.12 -9.32
CA LEU A 74 -2.69 4.37 -9.46
C LEU A 74 -3.82 4.21 -10.48
N GLY A 75 -3.54 3.61 -11.64
CA GLY A 75 -4.55 3.35 -12.68
C GLY A 75 -5.69 2.46 -12.18
N LEU A 76 -5.38 1.38 -11.44
CA LEU A 76 -6.38 0.54 -10.78
C LEU A 76 -7.24 1.36 -9.81
N LEU A 77 -6.63 2.21 -9.00
CA LEU A 77 -7.35 3.03 -8.04
C LEU A 77 -8.27 4.06 -8.72
N ILE A 78 -7.80 4.69 -9.80
CA ILE A 78 -8.61 5.58 -10.63
C ILE A 78 -9.81 4.83 -11.20
N ALA A 79 -9.61 3.60 -11.69
CA ALA A 79 -10.70 2.78 -12.19
C ALA A 79 -11.74 2.50 -11.09
N VAL A 80 -11.32 2.14 -9.86
CA VAL A 80 -12.23 1.97 -8.71
C VAL A 80 -13.05 3.24 -8.47
N ILE A 81 -12.40 4.42 -8.47
CA ILE A 81 -13.06 5.72 -8.29
C ILE A 81 -14.11 5.97 -9.39
N VAL A 82 -13.74 5.76 -10.65
CA VAL A 82 -14.65 5.94 -11.80
C VAL A 82 -15.88 5.04 -11.64
N PHE A 83 -15.69 3.76 -11.32
CA PHE A 83 -16.80 2.82 -11.16
C PHE A 83 -17.70 3.15 -9.94
N LEU A 84 -17.13 3.72 -8.87
CA LEU A 84 -17.90 4.28 -7.76
C LEU A 84 -18.80 5.44 -8.21
N PHE A 85 -18.28 6.37 -9.03
CA PHE A 85 -19.08 7.47 -9.59
C PHE A 85 -20.16 7.00 -10.56
N MET A 86 -19.85 5.96 -11.36
CA MET A 86 -20.83 5.29 -12.22
C MET A 86 -21.86 4.46 -11.44
N LYS A 87 -21.77 4.41 -10.11
CA LYS A 87 -22.61 3.59 -9.22
C LYS A 87 -22.52 2.08 -9.50
N LYS A 88 -21.47 1.63 -10.20
CA LYS A 88 -21.15 0.22 -10.48
C LYS A 88 -20.35 -0.37 -9.31
N ASN A 89 -20.97 -0.39 -8.13
CA ASN A 89 -20.30 -0.67 -6.85
C ASN A 89 -19.70 -2.07 -6.76
N GLU A 90 -20.32 -3.07 -7.40
CA GLU A 90 -19.79 -4.44 -7.42
C GLU A 90 -18.47 -4.52 -8.19
N LEU A 91 -18.41 -3.89 -9.35
CA LEU A 91 -17.21 -3.85 -10.18
C LEU A 91 -16.10 -3.03 -9.49
N ALA A 92 -16.45 -1.90 -8.87
CA ALA A 92 -15.53 -1.13 -8.04
C ALA A 92 -14.94 -1.96 -6.89
N SER A 93 -15.78 -2.77 -6.21
CA SER A 93 -15.35 -3.67 -5.14
C SER A 93 -14.36 -4.73 -5.65
N TYR A 94 -14.62 -5.37 -6.78
CA TYR A 94 -13.70 -6.35 -7.37
C TYR A 94 -12.35 -5.74 -7.78
N LEU A 95 -12.37 -4.57 -8.41
CA LEU A 95 -11.14 -3.86 -8.76
C LEU A 95 -10.36 -3.44 -7.51
N TYR A 96 -11.06 -3.03 -6.45
CA TYR A 96 -10.43 -2.69 -5.19
C TYR A 96 -9.77 -3.91 -4.54
N ILE A 97 -10.41 -5.08 -4.58
CA ILE A 97 -9.78 -6.33 -4.16
C ILE A 97 -8.51 -6.61 -4.98
N GLY A 98 -8.55 -6.45 -6.31
CA GLY A 98 -7.36 -6.56 -7.16
C GLY A 98 -6.24 -5.59 -6.77
N TYR A 99 -6.58 -4.35 -6.44
CA TYR A 99 -5.65 -3.36 -5.90
C TYR A 99 -5.03 -3.82 -4.56
N LEU A 100 -5.83 -4.37 -3.64
CA LEU A 100 -5.33 -4.87 -2.36
C LEU A 100 -4.32 -6.01 -2.54
N PHE A 101 -4.60 -6.98 -3.42
CA PHE A 101 -3.66 -8.05 -3.71
C PHE A 101 -2.38 -7.54 -4.38
N SER A 102 -2.49 -6.59 -5.31
CA SER A 102 -1.33 -5.95 -5.93
C SER A 102 -0.47 -5.24 -4.88
N THR A 103 -1.09 -4.57 -3.91
CA THR A 103 -0.42 -3.94 -2.77
C THR A 103 0.32 -4.97 -1.91
N LEU A 104 -0.33 -6.10 -1.61
CA LEU A 104 0.26 -7.18 -0.81
C LEU A 104 1.48 -7.78 -1.52
N LEU A 105 1.38 -8.07 -2.82
CA LEU A 105 2.49 -8.59 -3.62
C LEU A 105 3.67 -7.61 -3.63
N LEU A 106 3.40 -6.32 -3.84
CA LEU A 106 4.44 -5.29 -3.80
C LEU A 106 5.14 -5.22 -2.43
N ASN A 107 4.37 -5.24 -1.35
CA ASN A 107 4.93 -5.23 0.01
C ASN A 107 5.77 -6.48 0.29
N THR A 108 5.35 -7.64 -0.24
CA THR A 108 6.12 -8.89 -0.15
C THR A 108 7.44 -8.78 -0.90
N TYR A 109 7.41 -8.26 -2.13
CA TYR A 109 8.62 -8.00 -2.91
C TYR A 109 9.58 -7.05 -2.19
N SER A 110 9.07 -5.92 -1.68
CA SER A 110 9.89 -4.94 -0.95
C SER A 110 10.51 -5.52 0.33
N TYR A 111 9.77 -6.37 1.06
CA TYR A 111 10.29 -7.09 2.22
C TYR A 111 11.43 -8.03 1.85
N LEU A 112 11.24 -8.88 0.82
CA LEU A 112 12.26 -9.81 0.38
C LEU A 112 13.52 -9.10 -0.15
N ALA A 113 13.33 -8.05 -0.96
CA ALA A 113 14.42 -7.28 -1.52
C ALA A 113 15.23 -6.56 -0.42
N GLY A 114 14.57 -5.90 0.52
CA GLY A 114 15.30 -5.19 1.56
C GLY A 114 15.91 -6.08 2.64
N LYS A 115 15.52 -7.36 2.78
CA LYS A 115 16.33 -8.33 3.54
C LYS A 115 17.75 -8.46 2.96
N GLY A 116 17.89 -8.39 1.64
CA GLY A 116 19.19 -8.32 0.98
C GLY A 116 19.98 -7.07 1.37
N ILE A 117 19.28 -5.93 1.48
CA ILE A 117 19.87 -4.65 1.90
C ILE A 117 20.31 -4.69 3.38
N ALA A 118 19.51 -5.28 4.27
CA ALA A 118 19.86 -5.41 5.68
C ALA A 118 21.18 -6.19 5.87
N ASN A 119 21.46 -7.17 4.99
CA ASN A 119 22.70 -7.94 5.02
C ASN A 119 23.95 -7.15 4.59
N LEU A 120 23.78 -5.94 4.07
CA LEU A 120 24.91 -5.05 3.77
C LEU A 120 25.53 -4.46 5.04
N TYR A 121 24.80 -4.46 6.16
CA TYR A 121 25.36 -4.10 7.47
C TYR A 121 26.29 -5.21 7.96
N SER A 122 27.53 -4.82 8.23
CA SER A 122 28.59 -5.60 8.85
C SER A 122 28.28 -5.86 10.33
N ASP A 123 27.84 -4.83 11.05
CA ASP A 123 27.39 -4.92 12.44
C ASP A 123 26.11 -5.78 12.55
N ALA A 124 26.18 -6.81 13.40
CA ALA A 124 25.08 -7.75 13.57
C ALA A 124 23.83 -7.11 14.20
N ALA A 125 24.01 -6.18 15.15
CA ALA A 125 22.88 -5.51 15.79
C ALA A 125 22.16 -4.58 14.81
N LEU A 126 22.90 -3.83 13.98
CA LEU A 126 22.30 -2.98 12.94
C LEU A 126 21.57 -3.80 11.88
N ARG A 127 22.17 -4.92 11.44
CA ARG A 127 21.53 -5.87 10.52
C ARG A 127 20.23 -6.43 11.09
N ASP A 128 20.26 -6.91 12.33
CA ASP A 128 19.11 -7.54 12.98
C ASP A 128 17.98 -6.54 13.24
N VAL A 129 18.31 -5.34 13.72
CA VAL A 129 17.32 -4.26 13.94
C VAL A 129 16.68 -3.84 12.62
N THR A 130 17.47 -3.71 11.55
CA THR A 130 16.96 -3.36 10.21
C THR A 130 16.04 -4.46 9.69
N ALA A 131 16.45 -5.72 9.75
CA ALA A 131 15.65 -6.86 9.32
C ALA A 131 14.36 -7.01 10.13
N ALA A 132 14.40 -6.77 11.44
CA ALA A 132 13.23 -6.77 12.31
C ALA A 132 12.27 -5.62 11.97
N GLY A 133 12.78 -4.41 11.74
CA GLY A 133 11.97 -3.26 11.31
C GLY A 133 11.26 -3.52 9.99
N MET A 134 11.95 -4.13 9.03
CA MET A 134 11.36 -4.54 7.76
C MET A 134 10.28 -5.60 7.91
N LEU A 135 10.51 -6.61 8.76
CA LEU A 135 9.50 -7.63 9.05
C LEU A 135 8.28 -7.01 9.75
N GLY A 136 8.50 -6.10 10.70
CA GLY A 136 7.44 -5.38 11.38
C GLY A 136 6.57 -4.57 10.41
N ALA A 137 7.20 -3.83 9.50
CA ALA A 137 6.50 -3.10 8.45
C ALA A 137 5.70 -4.04 7.53
N TYR A 138 6.26 -5.20 7.17
CA TYR A 138 5.58 -6.19 6.34
C TYR A 138 4.36 -6.80 7.05
N ILE A 139 4.50 -7.19 8.32
CA ILE A 139 3.40 -7.71 9.16
C ILE A 139 2.28 -6.67 9.28
N LEU A 140 2.61 -5.40 9.54
CA LEU A 140 1.63 -4.33 9.60
C LEU A 140 0.83 -4.23 8.28
N ASN A 141 1.51 -4.33 7.14
CA ASN A 141 0.85 -4.32 5.84
C ASN A 141 -0.05 -5.55 5.60
N ILE A 142 0.34 -6.73 6.10
CA ILE A 142 -0.52 -7.93 6.06
C ILE A 142 -1.79 -7.72 6.90
N VAL A 143 -1.67 -7.17 8.10
CA VAL A 143 -2.81 -6.88 8.98
C VAL A 143 -3.76 -5.87 8.31
N LEU A 144 -3.22 -4.78 7.74
CA LEU A 144 -4.01 -3.80 7.00
C LEU A 144 -4.70 -4.43 5.79
N PHE A 145 -4.00 -5.28 5.03
CA PHE A 145 -4.60 -6.04 3.94
C PHE A 145 -5.76 -6.89 4.45
N ALA A 146 -5.58 -7.66 5.52
CA ALA A 146 -6.63 -8.52 6.08
C ALA A 146 -7.87 -7.72 6.50
N ILE A 147 -7.69 -6.55 7.12
CA ILE A 147 -8.79 -5.65 7.50
C ILE A 147 -9.51 -5.13 6.25
N TYR A 148 -8.78 -4.57 5.29
CA TYR A 148 -9.38 -3.94 4.12
C TYR A 148 -10.07 -4.97 3.24
N PHE A 149 -9.44 -6.14 3.05
CA PHE A 149 -9.98 -7.26 2.30
C PHE A 149 -11.20 -7.84 2.99
N GLY A 150 -11.09 -8.16 4.29
CA GLY A 150 -12.18 -8.75 5.07
C GLY A 150 -13.41 -7.86 5.11
N VAL A 151 -13.25 -6.55 5.33
CA VAL A 151 -14.36 -5.60 5.31
C VAL A 151 -14.96 -5.48 3.91
N THR A 152 -14.13 -5.35 2.86
CA THR A 152 -14.61 -5.27 1.47
C THR A 152 -15.43 -6.52 1.11
N VAL A 153 -14.91 -7.72 1.37
CA VAL A 153 -15.59 -8.99 1.08
C VAL A 153 -16.86 -9.14 1.91
N PHE A 154 -16.82 -8.82 3.21
CA PHE A 154 -17.98 -8.90 4.08
C PHE A 154 -19.16 -8.06 3.56
N PHE A 155 -18.89 -6.82 3.15
CA PHE A 155 -19.93 -5.95 2.59
C PHE A 155 -20.33 -6.34 1.17
N HIS A 156 -19.42 -6.93 0.40
CA HIS A 156 -19.71 -7.44 -0.95
C HIS A 156 -20.69 -8.62 -0.92
N LEU A 157 -20.50 -9.57 0.00
CA LEU A 157 -21.33 -10.77 0.11
C LEU A 157 -22.70 -10.50 0.78
N ARG A 158 -22.86 -9.39 1.49
CA ARG A 158 -24.10 -9.08 2.20
C ARG A 158 -25.19 -8.60 1.24
N LYS A 159 -26.12 -9.50 0.88
CA LYS A 159 -27.31 -9.15 0.08
C LYS A 159 -28.11 -8.01 0.76
N PRO A 160 -28.67 -7.04 0.00
CA PRO A 160 -29.56 -6.05 0.57
C PRO A 160 -30.75 -6.78 1.19
N LYS A 161 -31.13 -6.41 2.43
CA LYS A 161 -32.39 -6.88 3.03
C LYS A 161 -33.51 -6.55 2.05
N GLU A 162 -34.32 -7.53 1.67
CA GLU A 162 -35.53 -7.31 0.89
C GLU A 162 -36.35 -6.23 1.60
N LYS A 163 -36.72 -5.18 0.86
CA LYS A 163 -37.71 -4.24 1.39
C LYS A 163 -39.02 -5.02 1.47
N PRO A 164 -39.75 -5.00 2.60
CA PRO A 164 -41.09 -5.58 2.62
C PRO A 164 -41.90 -4.95 1.49
N SER A 165 -42.48 -5.79 0.64
CA SER A 165 -43.37 -5.37 -0.43
C SER A 165 -44.49 -4.54 0.20
N THR A 166 -44.54 -3.25 -0.09
CA THR A 166 -45.66 -2.37 0.29
C THR A 166 -46.86 -2.56 -0.63
N ALA A 167 -47.02 -3.75 -1.22
CA ALA A 167 -48.29 -4.17 -1.79
C ALA A 167 -49.23 -4.58 -0.65
N ILE A 168 -49.63 -3.60 0.16
CA ILE A 168 -50.79 -3.74 1.04
C ILE A 168 -52.00 -3.42 0.16
N ASN A 169 -52.77 -4.48 -0.09
CA ASN A 169 -54.04 -4.56 -0.80
C ASN A 169 -54.80 -3.24 -0.94
N SER A 170 -54.86 -2.73 -2.16
CA SER A 170 -55.82 -1.71 -2.62
C SER A 170 -57.10 -2.38 -3.14
N THR A 171 -57.56 -3.42 -2.45
CA THR A 171 -58.84 -4.08 -2.72
C THR A 171 -59.35 -4.61 -1.40
N ASP A 172 -60.12 -3.78 -0.70
CA ASP A 172 -61.38 -4.20 -0.11
C ASP A 172 -62.30 -2.98 -0.09
N ILE A 173 -63.56 -3.30 -0.37
CA ILE A 173 -64.68 -2.47 -0.84
C ILE A 173 -65.23 -1.56 0.26
#